data_AF-A0A0N4TA81-F1
#
_entry.id   AF-A0A0N4TA81-F1
#
_cell.length_a   1.000
_cell.length_b   1.000
_cell.length_c   1.000
_cell.angle_alpha   90.00
_cell.angle_beta   90.00
_cell.angle_gamma   90.00
#
_symmetry.space_group_name_H-M   'P 1'
#
loop_
_entity.id
_entity.type
_entity.pdbx_description
1 polymer ?
#
loop_
_entity_poly.entity_id
_entity_poly.type
_entity_poly.pdbx_seq_one_letter_code
_entity_poly.pdbx_strand_id
1 'polypeptide(L)'
;MKIIAQEDGRESEVPLDIYIKDTNDNIPIFTQPIYSATIKEDIPTGYTILTVEANDKDNGENARIRYTLDDDNFIINDQGEISAGRRLDADQNRERFFIYRFNVTATDYGEPSLSSSAMVNIYDLLFYV
;
A
#
# COMPACT_ATOMS: atom_id res chain seq x y z
N MET A 1 1.70 16.56 33.53
CA MET A 1 2.51 17.72 34.03
C MET A 1 1.62 18.53 34.96
N LYS A 2 2.13 19.51 35.71
CA LYS A 2 1.29 20.39 36.56
C LYS A 2 1.75 21.83 36.44
N ILE A 3 0.79 22.76 36.45
CA ILE A 3 1.06 24.19 36.55
C ILE A 3 0.70 24.63 37.97
N ILE A 4 1.60 25.37 38.62
CA ILE A 4 1.42 25.91 39.97
C ILE A 4 1.27 27.42 39.85
N ALA A 5 0.20 27.96 40.43
CA ALA A 5 0.02 29.39 40.63
C ALA A 5 0.16 29.71 42.13
N GLN A 6 0.94 30.73 42.48
CA GLN A 6 1.19 31.11 43.88
C GLN A 6 0.94 32.60 44.12
N GLU A 7 0.20 32.90 45.19
CA GLU A 7 0.01 34.26 45.72
C GLU A 7 0.03 34.21 47.26
N ASP A 8 0.91 35.00 47.90
CA ASP A 8 1.04 35.12 49.35
C ASP A 8 1.02 33.78 50.12
N GLY A 9 1.79 32.82 49.63
CA GLY A 9 1.93 31.49 50.24
C GLY A 9 0.76 30.54 50.03
N ARG A 10 -0.28 30.94 49.27
CA ARG A 10 -1.31 30.04 48.76
C ARG A 10 -0.91 29.55 47.39
N GLU A 11 -0.89 28.23 47.25
CA GLU A 11 -0.64 27.56 45.97
C GLU A 11 -1.93 26.91 45.48
N SER A 12 -2.15 26.99 44.17
CA SER A 12 -3.16 26.20 43.49
C SER A 12 -2.49 25.40 42.38
N GLU A 13 -2.81 24.11 42.32
CA GLU A 13 -2.33 23.21 41.28
C GLU A 13 -3.45 22.89 40.30
N VAL A 14 -3.14 22.96 39.01
CA VAL A 14 -4.02 22.46 37.95
C VAL A 14 -3.31 21.32 37.21
N PRO A 15 -3.93 20.12 37.11
CA PRO A 15 -3.38 19.03 36.32
C PRO A 15 -3.35 19.42 34.83
N LEU A 16 -2.22 19.15 34.18
CA LEU A 16 -2.03 19.36 32.75
C LEU A 16 -1.87 18.02 32.04
N ASP A 17 -2.83 17.72 31.18
CA ASP A 17 -2.80 16.59 30.24
C ASP A 17 -2.25 17.08 28.90
N ILE A 18 -1.09 16.55 28.49
CA ILE A 18 -0.46 16.84 27.21
C ILE A 18 -0.68 15.63 26.31
N TYR A 19 -1.40 15.83 25.21
CA TYR A 19 -1.56 14.84 24.14
C TYR A 19 -0.57 15.19 23.02
N ILE A 20 0.41 14.32 22.78
CA ILE A 20 1.27 14.45 21.60
C ILE A 20 0.48 13.89 20.42
N LYS A 21 0.07 14.76 19.50
CA LYS A 21 -0.55 14.34 18.23
C LYS A 21 0.57 13.90 17.28
N ASP A 22 0.45 12.69 16.77
CA ASP A 22 1.31 12.16 15.71
C ASP A 22 1.22 13.05 14.46
N THR A 23 2.36 13.38 13.88
CA THR A 23 2.44 14.11 12.61
C THR A 23 2.74 13.09 11.52
N ASN A 24 2.07 13.19 10.36
CA ASN A 24 2.34 12.30 9.24
C ASN A 24 3.69 12.67 8.60
N ASP A 25 4.77 12.03 9.05
CA ASP A 25 6.14 12.35 8.65
C ASP A 25 6.93 11.16 8.11
N ASN A 26 6.33 9.97 8.13
CA ASN A 26 6.85 8.79 7.46
C ASN A 26 6.03 8.51 6.19
N ILE A 27 6.70 7.99 5.17
CA ILE A 27 6.01 7.51 3.97
C ILE A 27 5.77 6.01 4.10
N PRO A 28 4.74 5.44 3.46
CA PRO A 28 4.62 4.00 3.33
C PRO A 28 5.83 3.43 2.58
N ILE A 29 6.39 2.31 3.03
CA ILE A 29 7.56 1.67 2.42
C ILE A 29 7.22 0.23 2.03
N PHE A 30 7.28 -0.08 0.74
CA PHE A 30 7.14 -1.46 0.26
C PHE A 30 8.26 -2.37 0.78
N THR A 31 7.92 -3.62 1.11
CA THR A 31 8.91 -4.62 1.56
C THR A 31 9.89 -5.02 0.45
N GLN A 32 9.50 -4.86 -0.82
CA GLN A 32 10.33 -5.09 -2.00
C GLN A 32 10.17 -3.94 -3.01
N PRO A 33 11.25 -3.55 -3.72
CA PRO A 33 11.15 -2.55 -4.78
C PRO A 33 10.48 -3.09 -6.05
N ILE A 34 10.51 -4.41 -6.25
CA ILE A 34 9.94 -5.11 -7.40
C ILE A 34 9.26 -6.39 -6.92
N TYR A 35 8.02 -6.60 -7.33
CA TYR A 35 7.28 -7.85 -7.14
C TYR A 35 7.10 -8.55 -8.48
N SER A 36 7.31 -9.86 -8.50
CA SER A 36 7.26 -10.65 -9.73
C SER A 36 6.45 -11.93 -9.52
N ALA A 37 5.60 -12.26 -10.49
CA ALA A 37 4.89 -13.53 -10.52
C ALA A 37 4.79 -14.06 -11.94
N THR A 38 4.62 -15.38 -12.05
CA THR A 38 4.36 -16.06 -13.32
C THR A 38 3.00 -16.73 -13.25
N ILE A 39 2.19 -16.50 -14.27
CA ILE A 39 0.85 -17.04 -14.40
C ILE A 39 0.77 -18.00 -15.60
N LYS A 40 -0.30 -18.79 -15.63
CA LYS A 40 -0.71 -19.55 -16.81
C LYS A 40 -1.69 -18.70 -17.62
N GLU A 41 -1.73 -18.92 -18.93
CA GLU A 41 -2.62 -18.24 -19.87
C GLU A 41 -4.12 -18.35 -19.52
N ASP A 42 -4.51 -19.37 -18.77
CA ASP A 42 -5.90 -19.74 -18.53
C ASP A 42 -6.43 -19.36 -17.13
N ILE A 43 -5.71 -18.50 -16.39
CA ILE A 43 -6.19 -18.09 -15.07
C ILE A 43 -7.54 -17.37 -15.17
N PRO A 44 -8.51 -17.70 -14.29
CA PRO A 44 -9.81 -17.05 -14.32
C PRO A 44 -9.72 -15.61 -13.81
N THR A 45 -10.62 -14.74 -14.27
CA THR A 45 -10.85 -13.42 -13.66
C THR A 45 -11.10 -13.58 -12.16
N GLY A 46 -10.48 -12.72 -11.35
CA GLY A 46 -10.54 -12.77 -9.89
C GLY A 46 -9.50 -13.69 -9.25
N TYR A 47 -8.69 -14.41 -10.03
CA TYR A 47 -7.57 -15.20 -9.50
C TYR A 47 -6.51 -14.27 -8.89
N THR A 48 -6.19 -14.50 -7.61
CA THR A 48 -5.11 -13.79 -6.91
C THR A 48 -3.74 -14.27 -7.38
N ILE A 49 -2.94 -13.33 -7.87
CA ILE A 49 -1.65 -13.59 -8.52
C ILE A 49 -0.50 -13.44 -7.52
N LEU A 50 -0.46 -12.31 -6.80
CA LEU A 50 0.55 -12.02 -5.78
C LEU A 50 -0.01 -11.02 -4.76
N THR A 51 0.69 -10.89 -3.64
CA THR A 51 0.38 -9.89 -2.61
C THR A 51 1.58 -8.96 -2.46
N VAL A 52 1.33 -7.66 -2.53
CA VAL A 52 2.31 -6.63 -2.17
C VAL A 52 2.13 -6.21 -0.71
N GLU A 53 3.20 -5.74 -0.09
CA GLU A 53 3.13 -5.26 1.28
C GLU A 53 3.93 -3.96 1.41
N ALA A 54 3.31 -2.94 1.99
CA ALA A 54 3.96 -1.72 2.45
C ALA A 54 3.70 -1.51 3.94
N ASN A 55 4.65 -0.90 4.62
CA ASN A 55 4.61 -0.59 6.04
C ASN A 55 4.89 0.90 6.26
N ASP A 56 4.12 1.54 7.13
CA ASP A 56 4.33 2.91 7.57
C ASP A 56 4.66 2.92 9.07
N LYS A 57 5.53 3.84 9.50
CA LYS A 57 6.03 3.92 10.88
C LYS A 57 5.23 4.87 11.76
N ASP A 58 4.28 5.61 11.18
CA ASP A 58 3.38 6.50 11.91
C ASP A 58 2.32 5.71 12.71
N ASN A 59 1.34 6.40 13.30
CA ASN A 59 0.32 5.75 14.12
C ASN A 59 -1.10 6.06 13.64
N GLY A 60 -2.02 5.10 13.81
CA GLY A 60 -3.43 5.29 13.48
C GLY A 60 -3.63 5.53 11.98
N GLU A 61 -4.37 6.58 11.61
CA GLU A 61 -4.64 6.91 10.19
C GLU A 61 -3.38 7.32 9.43
N ASN A 62 -2.39 7.95 10.09
CA ASN A 62 -1.11 8.30 9.45
C ASN A 62 -0.33 7.04 9.00
N ALA A 63 -0.54 5.88 9.63
CA ALA A 63 0.05 4.61 9.19
C ALA A 63 -0.92 3.67 8.48
N ARG A 64 -2.17 4.07 8.32
CA ARG A 64 -3.14 3.27 7.58
C ARG A 64 -2.83 3.40 6.10
N ILE A 65 -2.72 2.28 5.38
CA ILE A 65 -2.34 2.28 3.97
C ILE A 65 -3.53 1.91 3.09
N ARG A 66 -3.63 2.59 1.94
CA ARG A 66 -4.46 2.21 0.79
C ARG A 66 -3.56 1.95 -0.41
N TYR A 67 -3.87 0.89 -1.15
CA TYR A 67 -3.17 0.55 -2.37
C TYR A 67 -3.96 0.95 -3.63
N THR A 68 -3.24 1.36 -4.66
CA THR A 68 -3.76 1.58 -6.02
C THR A 68 -2.75 1.08 -7.05
N LEU A 69 -3.19 0.84 -8.28
CA LEU A 69 -2.30 0.43 -9.39
C LEU A 69 -2.62 1.24 -10.65
N ASP A 70 -1.66 1.34 -11.57
CA ASP A 70 -1.77 2.05 -12.85
C ASP A 70 -1.95 1.11 -14.06
N ASP A 71 -2.84 0.11 -13.93
CA ASP A 71 -3.14 -0.87 -14.98
C ASP A 71 -4.62 -1.28 -15.01
N ASP A 72 -5.20 -1.47 -16.20
CA ASP A 72 -6.62 -1.83 -16.37
C ASP A 72 -6.90 -3.34 -16.42
N ASN A 73 -5.85 -4.18 -16.46
CA ASN A 73 -5.95 -5.63 -16.49
C ASN A 73 -6.06 -6.25 -15.10
N PHE A 74 -5.59 -5.55 -14.07
CA PHE A 74 -5.47 -6.04 -12.71
C PHE A 74 -6.31 -5.22 -11.75
N ILE A 75 -6.61 -5.81 -10.60
CA ILE A 75 -7.26 -5.15 -9.47
C ILE A 75 -6.45 -5.43 -8.21
N ILE A 76 -6.48 -4.50 -7.26
CA ILE A 76 -5.84 -4.64 -5.94
C ILE A 76 -6.86 -4.34 -4.84
N ASN A 77 -6.82 -5.12 -3.76
CA ASN A 77 -7.64 -4.87 -2.57
C ASN A 77 -6.85 -4.18 -1.46
N ASP A 78 -7.52 -3.86 -0.36
CA ASP A 78 -6.92 -3.18 0.80
C ASP A 78 -5.83 -4.02 1.50
N GLN A 79 -5.79 -5.33 1.26
CA GLN A 79 -4.76 -6.25 1.78
C GLN A 79 -3.53 -6.34 0.86
N GLY A 80 -3.52 -5.61 -0.26
CA GLY A 80 -2.43 -5.63 -1.23
C GLY A 80 -2.46 -6.84 -2.18
N GLU A 81 -3.55 -7.61 -2.21
CA GLU A 81 -3.69 -8.75 -3.11
C GLU A 81 -4.03 -8.29 -4.52
N ILE A 82 -3.14 -8.59 -5.46
CA ILE A 82 -3.32 -8.29 -6.88
C ILE A 82 -3.97 -9.50 -7.55
N SER A 83 -5.08 -9.26 -8.23
CA SER A 83 -5.84 -10.29 -8.95
C SER A 83 -6.11 -9.90 -10.40
N ALA A 84 -6.39 -10.88 -11.25
CA ALA A 84 -6.79 -10.63 -12.64
C ALA A 84 -8.16 -9.90 -12.67
N GLY A 85 -8.20 -8.66 -13.15
CA GLY A 85 -9.43 -7.86 -13.31
C GLY A 85 -10.23 -8.22 -14.57
N ARG A 86 -9.57 -8.84 -15.54
CA ARG A 86 -10.15 -9.39 -16.76
C ARG A 86 -9.38 -10.64 -17.19
N ARG A 87 -9.84 -11.29 -18.27
CA ARG A 87 -9.08 -12.36 -18.92
C ARG A 87 -7.75 -11.80 -19.42
N LEU A 88 -6.67 -12.44 -19.02
CA LEU A 88 -5.32 -12.20 -19.52
C LEU A 88 -5.09 -13.25 -20.60
N ASP A 89 -4.76 -12.82 -21.80
CA ASP A 89 -4.71 -13.68 -22.98
C ASP A 89 -3.52 -13.25 -23.84
N ALA A 90 -2.34 -13.82 -23.56
CA ALA A 90 -1.13 -13.59 -24.35
C ALA A 90 -1.27 -14.06 -25.81
N ASP A 91 -2.15 -15.03 -26.09
CA ASP A 91 -2.41 -15.56 -27.43
C ASP A 91 -3.06 -14.51 -28.34
N GLN A 92 -3.92 -13.64 -27.80
CA GLN A 92 -4.46 -12.49 -28.54
C GLN A 92 -3.37 -11.53 -29.03
N ASN A 93 -2.24 -11.46 -28.31
CA ASN A 93 -1.11 -10.63 -28.68
C ASN A 93 -0.13 -11.33 -29.66
N ARG A 94 -0.36 -12.61 -30.01
CA ARG A 94 0.54 -13.44 -30.85
C ARG A 94 1.95 -13.60 -30.29
N GLU A 95 2.16 -13.35 -29.00
CA GLU A 95 3.45 -13.49 -28.34
C GLU A 95 3.47 -14.77 -27.51
N ARG A 96 4.55 -15.54 -27.58
CA ARG A 96 4.70 -16.77 -26.77
C ARG A 96 4.82 -16.52 -25.27
N PHE A 97 5.02 -15.26 -24.91
CA PHE A 97 5.29 -14.78 -23.58
C PHE A 97 4.99 -13.29 -23.57
N PHE A 98 4.20 -12.84 -22.59
CA PHE A 98 3.87 -11.42 -22.41
C PHE A 98 4.23 -10.98 -20.99
N ILE A 99 4.74 -9.75 -20.84
CA ILE A 99 5.04 -9.15 -19.54
C ILE A 99 4.11 -7.98 -19.30
N TYR A 100 3.24 -8.10 -18.30
CA TYR A 100 2.56 -6.95 -17.75
C TYR A 100 3.49 -6.25 -16.77
N ARG A 101 3.70 -4.94 -16.97
CA ARG A 101 4.55 -4.12 -16.13
C ARG A 101 3.81 -2.84 -15.74
N PHE A 102 3.61 -2.65 -14.45
CA PHE A 102 2.88 -1.53 -13.89
C PHE A 102 3.39 -1.20 -12.48
N ASN A 103 3.08 0.00 -11.99
CA ASN A 103 3.35 0.43 -10.63
C ASN A 103 2.16 0.14 -9.72
N VAL A 104 2.47 -0.22 -8.49
CA VAL A 104 1.54 -0.19 -7.37
C VAL A 104 1.96 0.93 -6.45
N THR A 105 1.00 1.74 -6.02
CA THR A 105 1.22 2.87 -5.11
C THR A 105 0.57 2.58 -3.77
N ALA A 106 1.33 2.76 -2.70
CA ALA A 106 0.84 2.77 -1.33
C ALA A 106 0.71 4.23 -0.89
N THR A 107 -0.43 4.61 -0.32
CA THR A 107 -0.70 5.96 0.18
C THR A 107 -1.26 5.86 1.58
N ASP A 108 -0.74 6.65 2.51
CA ASP A 108 -1.29 6.73 3.86
C ASP A 108 -2.61 7.54 3.91
N TYR A 109 -3.26 7.58 5.08
CA TYR A 109 -4.44 8.43 5.33
C TYR A 109 -4.08 9.70 6.14
N GLY A 110 -2.80 10.07 6.19
CA GLY A 110 -2.35 11.28 6.85
C GLY A 110 -2.67 12.57 6.07
N GLU A 111 -2.41 13.71 6.70
CA GLU A 111 -2.65 15.04 6.14
C GLU A 111 -1.39 15.93 6.32
N PRO A 112 -0.63 16.22 5.24
CA PRO A 112 -0.83 15.74 3.88
C PRO A 112 -0.58 14.23 3.76
N SER A 113 -1.26 13.58 2.83
CA SER A 113 -1.03 12.16 2.57
C SER A 113 0.33 11.95 1.90
N LEU A 114 1.09 10.95 2.35
CA LEU A 114 2.36 10.58 1.75
C LEU A 114 2.24 9.23 1.04
N SER A 115 3.11 8.98 0.07
CA SER A 115 3.01 7.81 -0.80
C SER A 115 4.35 7.33 -1.32
N SER A 116 4.41 6.04 -1.65
CA SER A 116 5.50 5.45 -2.42
C SER A 116 4.95 4.49 -3.47
N SER A 117 5.80 4.07 -4.41
CA SER A 117 5.44 3.10 -5.44
C SER A 117 6.47 1.97 -5.56
N ALA A 118 6.01 0.80 -5.96
CA ALA A 118 6.84 -0.35 -6.31
C ALA A 118 6.45 -0.91 -7.68
N MET A 119 7.40 -1.54 -8.37
CA MET A 119 7.17 -2.13 -9.69
C MET A 119 6.58 -3.53 -9.56
N VAL A 120 5.64 -3.88 -10.42
CA VAL A 120 5.10 -5.24 -10.56
C VAL A 120 5.40 -5.78 -11.96
N ASN A 121 5.91 -7.01 -12.04
CA ASN A 121 6.06 -7.76 -13.29
C ASN A 121 5.23 -9.04 -13.22
N ILE A 122 4.26 -9.20 -14.11
CA ILE A 122 3.50 -10.44 -14.26
C ILE A 122 3.87 -11.06 -15.61
N TYR A 123 4.46 -12.25 -15.53
CA TYR A 123 4.91 -13.04 -16.66
C TYR A 123 3.80 -14.01 -17.06
N ASP A 124 3.19 -13.78 -18.22
CA ASP A 124 2.22 -14.69 -18.83
C ASP A 124 2.97 -15.63 -19.78
N LEU A 125 2.93 -16.94 -19.50
CA LEU A 125 3.57 -17.97 -20.29
C LEU A 125 2.52 -18.83 -21.01
N LEU A 126 2.61 -18.90 -22.33
CA LEU A 126 1.83 -19.87 -23.10
C LEU A 126 2.36 -21.28 -22.79
N PHE A 127 1.53 -22.10 -22.17
CA PHE A 127 1.83 -23.52 -21.98
C PHE A 127 1.09 -24.30 -23.06
N TYR A 128 1.74 -24.50 -24.22
CA TYR A 128 1.26 -25.45 -25.22
C TYR A 128 1.08 -26.82 -24.56
N VAL A 129 -0.17 -27.28 -24.42
CA VAL A 129 -0.53 -28.70 -24.18
C VAL A 129 -0.66 -29.44 -25.50
#